data_AF-A0A2N4YR79-F1
#
_entry.id   AF-A0A2N4YR79-F1
#
_cell.length_a   1.000
_cell.length_b   1.000
_cell.length_c   1.000
_cell.angle_alpha   90.00
_cell.angle_beta   90.00
_cell.angle_gamma   90.00
#
_symmetry.space_group_name_H-M   'P 1'
#
loop_
_entity.id
_entity.type
_entity.pdbx_description
1 polymer ?
#
loop_
_entity_poly.entity_id
_entity_poly.type
_entity_poly.pdbx_seq_one_letter_code
_entity_poly.pdbx_strand_id
1 'polypeptide(L)' 'MFDFATPIDRHGTWCTQWDYVADRFGAADLLPFTISDMDFATAPCILDAVSQRLAHGVFGYSRWQNEAFLGAIAHWYA' A
#
# COMPACT_ATOMS: atom_id res chain seq x y z
N MET A 1 16.58 2.53 -8.94
CA MET A 1 17.03 1.68 -7.81
C MET A 1 16.05 1.90 -6.67
N PHE A 2 15.64 0.85 -5.98
CA PHE A 2 14.73 0.97 -4.83
C PHE A 2 15.53 1.29 -3.57
N ASP A 3 14.97 2.13 -2.70
CA ASP A 3 15.51 2.40 -1.37
C ASP A 3 14.66 1.68 -0.33
N PHE A 4 15.25 0.69 0.33
CA PHE A 4 14.66 -0.07 1.42
C PHE A 4 15.35 0.23 2.77
N ALA A 5 16.29 1.17 2.80
CA ALA A 5 17.06 1.51 4.00
C ALA A 5 16.49 2.72 4.72
N THR A 6 15.87 3.66 3.99
CA THR A 6 15.22 4.83 4.59
C THR A 6 14.00 4.40 5.42
N PRO A 7 14.00 4.65 6.75
CA PRO A 7 12.83 4.40 7.58
C PRO A 7 11.69 5.34 7.20
N ILE A 8 10.47 4.81 7.17
CA ILE A 8 9.24 5.59 6.94
C ILE A 8 8.42 5.56 8.22
N ASP A 9 8.18 6.74 8.80
CA ASP A 9 7.29 6.86 9.95
C ASP A 9 5.84 6.63 9.51
N ARG A 10 5.18 5.67 10.15
CA ARG A 10 3.78 5.29 9.88
C ARG A 10 2.85 5.63 11.04
N HIS A 11 3.32 6.29 12.08
CA HIS A 11 2.45 6.75 13.17
C HIS A 11 1.48 7.83 12.66
N GLY A 12 0.26 7.82 13.20
CA GLY A 12 -0.80 8.74 12.80
C GLY A 12 -1.35 8.49 11.38
N THR A 13 -1.02 7.34 10.76
CA THR A 13 -1.57 6.95 9.45
C THR A 13 -2.80 6.06 9.55
N TRP A 14 -3.23 5.75 10.78
CA TRP A 14 -4.29 4.79 11.11
C TRP A 14 -3.93 3.36 10.72
N CYS A 15 -2.65 3.00 10.75
CA CYS A 15 -2.20 1.66 10.39
C CYS A 15 -2.27 0.70 11.59
N THR A 16 -2.81 -0.49 11.37
CA THR A 16 -2.95 -1.54 12.40
C THR A 16 -1.62 -1.90 13.06
N GLN A 17 -0.53 -1.89 12.29
CA GLN A 17 0.78 -2.27 12.78
C GLN A 17 1.31 -1.33 13.87
N TRP A 18 1.23 -0.01 13.67
CA TRP A 18 1.84 0.98 14.57
C TRP A 18 0.84 1.70 15.48
N ASP A 19 -0.34 2.08 14.97
CA ASP A 19 -1.29 2.93 15.71
C ASP A 19 -2.19 2.14 16.67
N TYR A 20 -2.31 0.82 16.48
CA TYR A 20 -3.21 -0.06 17.25
C TYR A 20 -2.47 -1.16 18.04
N VAL A 21 -1.19 -0.95 18.33
CA VAL A 21 -0.34 -1.88 19.10
C VAL A 21 -0.90 -2.13 20.50
N ALA A 22 -1.28 -1.07 21.21
CA ALA A 22 -1.78 -1.17 22.58
C ALA A 22 -3.09 -1.94 22.68
N ASP A 23 -4.02 -1.68 21.74
CA ASP A 23 -5.31 -2.38 21.65
C ASP A 23 -5.11 -3.89 21.43
N ARG A 24 -4.18 -4.25 20.55
CA ARG A 24 -3.95 -5.64 20.18
C ARG A 24 -3.12 -6.44 21.18
N PHE A 25 -2.12 -5.82 21.80
CA PHE A 25 -1.11 -6.52 22.62
C PHE A 25 -1.16 -6.16 24.11
N GLY A 26 -2.04 -5.24 24.51
CA GLY A 26 -2.22 -4.83 25.91
C GLY A 26 -1.09 -3.96 26.47
N ALA A 27 -0.16 -3.50 25.61
CA ALA A 27 0.92 -2.60 25.98
C ALA A 27 1.19 -1.60 24.85
N ALA A 28 1.34 -0.32 25.20
CA ALA A 28 1.77 0.73 24.29
C ALA A 28 3.28 0.62 23.99
N ASP A 29 3.72 1.35 22.97
CA ASP A 29 5.15 1.56 22.65
C ASP A 29 5.96 0.28 22.35
N LEU A 30 5.29 -0.80 21.93
CA LEU A 30 5.99 -1.99 21.42
C LEU A 30 6.43 -1.78 19.98
N LEU A 31 7.60 -2.33 19.63
CA LEU A 31 8.04 -2.43 18.24
C LEU A 31 7.32 -3.61 17.55
N PRO A 32 6.44 -3.36 16.57
CA PRO A 32 5.52 -4.38 16.07
C PRO A 32 6.12 -5.15 14.87
N PHE A 33 6.23 -6.48 15.00
CA PHE A 33 6.58 -7.41 13.92
C PHE A 33 5.49 -8.46 13.73
N THR A 34 4.25 -8.00 13.53
CA THR A 34 3.07 -8.87 13.72
C THR A 34 2.10 -8.90 12.55
N ILE A 35 2.07 -7.87 11.70
CA ILE A 35 1.17 -7.76 10.56
C ILE A 35 1.94 -7.95 9.27
N SER A 36 1.37 -8.74 8.35
CA SER A 36 1.98 -9.03 7.04
C SER A 36 1.77 -7.90 6.03
N ASP A 37 2.11 -6.67 6.42
CA ASP A 37 2.35 -5.55 5.51
C ASP A 37 3.85 -5.15 5.55
N MET A 38 4.22 -4.00 5.00
CA MET A 38 5.62 -3.56 4.93
C MET A 38 5.78 -2.11 5.37
N ASP A 39 6.94 -1.79 5.96
CA ASP A 39 7.37 -0.41 6.25
C ASP A 39 8.18 0.20 5.10
N PHE A 40 7.86 -0.19 3.85
CA PHE A 40 8.48 0.33 2.63
C PHE A 40 7.46 1.12 1.80
N ALA A 41 7.95 2.14 1.10
CA ALA A 41 7.16 2.77 0.05
C ALA A 41 6.87 1.74 -1.06
N THR A 42 5.66 1.80 -1.63
CA THR A 42 5.31 0.96 -2.78
C THR A 42 6.16 1.33 -4.01
N ALA A 43 6.14 0.49 -5.04
CA ALA A 43 6.95 0.70 -6.22
C ALA A 43 6.60 2.02 -6.95
N PRO A 44 7.59 2.76 -7.50
CA PRO A 44 7.33 4.03 -8.19
C PRO A 44 6.29 3.93 -9.32
N CYS A 45 6.28 2.83 -10.08
CA CYS A 45 5.30 2.62 -11.14
C CYS A 45 3.85 2.53 -10.62
N ILE A 46 3.64 2.08 -9.38
CA ILE A 46 2.33 2.05 -8.74
C ILE A 46 1.92 3.48 -8.32
N LEU A 47 2.84 4.24 -7.72
CA LEU A 47 2.61 5.65 -7.37
C LEU A 47 2.28 6.49 -8.60
N ASP A 48 2.98 6.28 -9.71
CA ASP A 48 2.74 6.99 -10.97
C ASP A 48 1.36 6.66 -11.55
N ALA A 49 0.98 5.38 -11.59
CA ALA A 49 -0.32 4.95 -12.09
C ALA A 49 -1.48 5.53 -11.24
N VAL A 50 -1.34 5.52 -9.91
CA VAL A 50 -2.31 6.14 -9.00
C VAL A 50 -2.38 7.65 -9.21
N SER A 51 -1.22 8.32 -9.31
CA SER A 51 -1.15 9.78 -9.52
C SER A 51 -1.79 10.19 -10.84
N GLN A 52 -1.52 9.45 -11.93
CA GLN A 52 -2.16 9.66 -13.22
C GLN A 52 -3.68 9.47 -13.14
N ARG A 53 -4.15 8.45 -12.41
CA ARG A 53 -5.58 8.26 -12.21
C ARG A 53 -6.22 9.38 -11.41
N LEU A 54 -5.53 9.89 -10.39
CA LEU A 54 -6.00 11.03 -9.59
C LEU A 54 -6.12 12.30 -10.44
N ALA A 55 -5.16 12.55 -11.33
CA ALA A 55 -5.13 13.72 -12.20
C ALA A 55 -6.35 13.85 -13.15
N HIS A 56 -7.03 12.75 -13.47
CA HIS A 56 -8.27 12.77 -14.26
C HIS A 56 -9.43 13.51 -13.58
N GLY A 57 -9.43 13.62 -12.24
CA GLY A 57 -10.41 14.41 -11.47
C GLY A 57 -11.84 13.85 -11.36
N VAL A 58 -12.26 12.95 -12.25
CA VAL A 58 -13.57 12.27 -12.15
C VAL A 58 -13.41 10.89 -11.55
N PHE A 59 -14.14 10.58 -10.46
CA PHE A 59 -14.10 9.31 -9.71
C PHE A 59 -15.43 8.56 -9.72
N GLY A 60 -16.11 8.54 -10.88
CA GLY A 60 -17.34 7.79 -11.07
C GLY A 60 -17.14 6.27 -11.18
N TYR A 61 -18.22 5.57 -11.51
CA TYR A 61 -18.22 4.11 -11.65
C TYR A 61 -17.17 3.62 -12.66
N SER A 62 -16.31 2.71 -12.20
CA SER A 62 -15.25 2.08 -13.00
C SER A 62 -15.53 0.59 -13.15
N ARG A 63 -15.38 0.04 -14.36
CA ARG A 63 -15.49 -1.40 -14.64
C ARG A 63 -14.09 -2.03 -14.62
N TRP A 64 -13.85 -2.91 -13.66
CA TRP A 64 -12.55 -3.58 -13.50
C TRP A 64 -12.29 -4.65 -14.56
N GLN A 65 -13.35 -5.28 -15.08
CA GLN A 65 -13.27 -6.36 -16.06
C GLN A 65 -13.01 -5.79 -17.47
N ASN A 66 -11.76 -5.43 -17.74
CA ASN A 66 -11.27 -4.96 -19.02
C ASN A 66 -9.99 -5.70 -19.43
N GLU A 67 -9.63 -5.63 -20.70
CA GLU A 67 -8.49 -6.36 -21.28
C GLU A 67 -7.16 -5.98 -20.61
N ALA A 68 -6.96 -4.72 -20.22
CA ALA A 68 -5.73 -4.28 -19.58
C ALA A 68 -5.54 -4.94 -18.20
N PHE A 69 -6.59 -4.96 -17.37
CA PHE A 69 -6.52 -5.59 -16.04
C PHE A 69 -6.36 -7.11 -16.13
N LEU A 70 -7.20 -7.78 -16.93
CA LEU A 70 -7.15 -9.23 -17.08
C LEU A 70 -5.85 -9.70 -17.75
N GLY A 71 -5.39 -8.96 -18.76
CA GLY A 71 -4.13 -9.23 -19.46
C GLY A 71 -2.91 -9.11 -18.56
N ALA A 72 -2.86 -8.09 -17.70
CA ALA A 72 -1.77 -7.93 -16.73
C ALA A 72 -1.67 -9.11 -15.75
N ILE A 73 -2.82 -9.59 -15.25
CA ILE A 73 -2.86 -10.77 -14.36
C ILE A 73 -2.43 -12.02 -15.12
N ALA A 74 -3.00 -12.28 -16.31
CA ALA A 74 -2.63 -13.45 -17.11
C ALA A 74 -1.13 -13.47 -17.45
N HIS A 75 -0.56 -12.31 -17.78
CA HIS A 75 0.88 -12.17 -18.03
C HIS A 75 1.73 -12.46 -16.79
N TRP A 76 1.30 -12.05 -15.59
CA TRP A 76 2.03 -12.32 -14.35
C TRP A 76 2.08 -13.81 -13.99
N TYR A 77 1.03 -14.57 -14.32
CA TYR A 77 0.96 -16.01 -14.06
C TYR A 77 1.65 -16.88 -15.13
N ALA A 78 2.04 -16.30 -16.27
CA ALA A 78 2.67 -17.01 -17.38
C ALA A 78 4.15 -17.28 -17.11
#